data_AF-A0A822D6E6-F1
#
_entry.id   AF-A0A822D6E6-F1
#
_cell.length_a   1.000
_cell.length_b   1.000
_cell.length_c   1.000
_cell.angle_alpha   90.00
_cell.angle_beta   90.00
_cell.angle_gamma   90.00
#
_symmetry.space_group_name_H-M   'P 1'
#
loop_
_entity.id
_entity.type
_entity.pdbx_description
1 polymer ?
#
loop_
_entity_poly.entity_id
_entity_poly.type
_entity_poly.pdbx_seq_one_letter_code
_entity_poly.pdbx_strand_id
1 'polypeptide(L)'
;SDKDFAAHSIHAIGRCASTISEVTEACLNGLVALMSKKDETIVAESVVVIKKLLQINPSQSNEIIKHIVRMVDKVTVPTARASILWLIGEYSDRINKLAPDVLRKMAKTFTDEETIVKHQILNLAAKLYVVNAKQTHLLVQYVFNLAKYDTNYDTRDKARLLRALLIQNDKCPTLSKHAKKILLAPKPAPILESIIR
;
A
#
# COMPACT_ATOMS: atom_id res chain seq x y z
N SER A 1 -29.00 -0.14 -4.39
CA SER A 1 -28.73 1.07 -3.59
C SER A 1 -27.79 1.99 -4.36
N ASP A 2 -27.76 3.30 -4.07
CA ASP A 2 -26.83 4.25 -4.72
C ASP A 2 -25.36 3.82 -4.60
N LYS A 3 -25.02 3.11 -3.52
CA LYS A 3 -23.70 2.53 -3.30
C LYS A 3 -23.37 1.39 -4.27
N ASP A 4 -24.34 0.53 -4.57
CA ASP A 4 -24.15 -0.54 -5.55
C ASP A 4 -23.97 0.07 -6.94
N PHE A 5 -24.76 1.09 -7.28
CA PHE A 5 -24.62 1.80 -8.55
C PHE A 5 -23.22 2.45 -8.68
N ALA A 6 -22.72 3.09 -7.62
CA ALA A 6 -21.37 3.63 -7.58
C ALA A 6 -20.32 2.53 -7.76
N ALA A 7 -20.44 1.39 -7.07
CA ALA A 7 -19.55 0.25 -7.22
C ALA A 7 -19.53 -0.27 -8.67
N HIS A 8 -20.69 -0.50 -9.28
CA HIS A 8 -20.80 -0.94 -10.68
C HIS A 8 -20.18 0.05 -11.67
N SER A 9 -20.31 1.36 -11.39
CA SER A 9 -19.70 2.41 -12.19
C SER A 9 -18.17 2.39 -12.10
N ILE A 10 -17.61 2.19 -10.90
CA ILE A 10 -16.16 2.03 -10.69
C ILE A 10 -15.63 0.81 -11.45
N HIS A 11 -16.36 -0.30 -11.41
CA HIS A 11 -16.02 -1.50 -12.19
C HIS A 11 -16.11 -1.27 -13.70
N ALA A 12 -17.08 -0.49 -14.17
CA ALA A 12 -17.18 -0.12 -15.58
C ALA A 12 -15.97 0.71 -16.03
N ILE A 13 -15.55 1.71 -15.22
CA ILE A 13 -14.33 2.49 -15.45
C ILE A 13 -13.11 1.57 -15.54
N GLY A 14 -13.01 0.60 -14.63
CA GLY A 14 -11.94 -0.40 -14.64
C GLY A 14 -11.91 -1.24 -15.92
N ARG A 15 -13.06 -1.67 -16.41
CA ARG A 15 -13.16 -2.41 -17.69
C ARG A 15 -12.70 -1.55 -18.86
N CYS A 16 -13.20 -0.30 -18.96
CA CYS A 16 -12.79 0.64 -20.00
C CYS A 16 -11.28 0.87 -20.00
N ALA A 17 -10.69 1.12 -18.82
CA ALA A 17 -9.25 1.31 -18.65
C ALA A 17 -8.41 0.08 -19.02
N SER A 18 -8.98 -1.13 -18.94
CA SER A 18 -8.31 -2.38 -19.33
C SER A 18 -8.40 -2.68 -20.82
N THR A 19 -9.46 -2.22 -21.49
CA THR A 19 -9.72 -2.50 -22.91
C THR A 19 -9.15 -1.41 -23.83
N ILE A 20 -9.18 -0.15 -23.40
CA ILE A 20 -8.85 1.01 -24.23
C ILE A 20 -7.66 1.74 -23.59
N SER A 21 -6.47 1.63 -24.21
CA SER A 21 -5.23 2.21 -23.67
C SER A 21 -5.22 3.74 -23.61
N GLU A 22 -5.99 4.40 -24.49
CA GLU A 22 -6.05 5.86 -24.61
C GLU A 22 -6.73 6.51 -23.39
N VAL A 23 -7.69 5.81 -22.76
CA VAL A 23 -8.44 6.33 -21.61
C VAL A 23 -7.88 5.84 -20.27
N THR A 24 -6.93 4.90 -20.28
CA THR A 24 -6.38 4.28 -19.06
C THR A 24 -5.86 5.32 -18.07
N GLU A 25 -5.10 6.32 -18.52
CA GLU A 25 -4.56 7.36 -17.65
C GLU A 25 -5.66 8.22 -17.01
N ALA A 26 -6.65 8.66 -17.79
CA ALA A 26 -7.78 9.44 -17.30
C ALA A 26 -8.62 8.63 -16.29
N CYS A 27 -8.87 7.35 -16.58
CA CYS A 27 -9.58 6.45 -15.68
C CYS A 27 -8.82 6.25 -14.36
N LEU A 28 -7.49 6.09 -14.40
CA LEU A 28 -6.67 5.94 -13.19
C LEU A 28 -6.69 7.21 -12.32
N ASN A 29 -6.58 8.39 -12.93
CA ASN A 29 -6.70 9.66 -12.20
C ASN A 29 -8.05 9.75 -11.48
N GLY A 30 -9.13 9.35 -12.17
CA GLY A 30 -10.47 9.24 -11.59
C GLY A 30 -10.53 8.24 -10.43
N LEU A 31 -10.00 7.03 -10.61
CA LEU A 31 -10.00 5.98 -9.60
C LEU A 31 -9.20 6.37 -8.34
N VAL A 32 -8.03 7.01 -8.49
CA VAL A 32 -7.26 7.48 -7.33
C VAL A 32 -7.95 8.68 -6.65
N ALA A 33 -8.62 9.55 -7.41
CA ALA A 33 -9.46 10.59 -6.82
C ALA A 33 -10.65 10.01 -6.03
N LEU A 34 -11.24 8.92 -6.51
CA LEU A 34 -12.31 8.18 -5.79
C LEU A 34 -11.80 7.55 -4.51
N MET A 35 -10.55 7.06 -4.48
CA MET A 35 -9.93 6.61 -3.23
C MET A 35 -9.86 7.72 -2.19
N SER A 36 -9.82 9.00 -2.58
CA SER A 36 -9.77 10.12 -1.63
C SER A 36 -11.15 10.54 -1.10
N LYS A 37 -12.22 9.80 -1.41
CA LYS A 37 -13.56 10.03 -0.84
C LYS A 37 -13.68 9.42 0.56
N LYS A 38 -14.62 9.94 1.35
CA LYS A 38 -14.87 9.46 2.73
C LYS A 38 -15.60 8.12 2.79
N ASP A 39 -16.27 7.72 1.71
CA ASP A 39 -17.03 6.46 1.68
C ASP A 39 -16.09 5.26 1.54
N GLU A 40 -15.99 4.46 2.60
CA GLU A 40 -15.11 3.29 2.66
C GLU A 40 -15.44 2.24 1.59
N THR A 41 -16.71 2.10 1.21
CA THR A 41 -17.11 1.17 0.14
C THR A 41 -16.54 1.63 -1.19
N ILE A 42 -16.65 2.92 -1.51
CA ILE A 42 -16.08 3.49 -2.75
C ILE A 42 -14.55 3.33 -2.77
N VAL A 43 -13.89 3.56 -1.64
CA VAL A 43 -12.43 3.40 -1.50
C VAL A 43 -12.03 1.95 -1.74
N ALA A 44 -12.72 0.99 -1.12
CA ALA A 44 -12.46 -0.43 -1.26
C ALA A 44 -12.61 -0.90 -2.71
N GLU A 45 -13.72 -0.56 -3.37
CA GLU A 45 -13.97 -0.90 -4.77
C GLU A 45 -12.93 -0.28 -5.71
N SER A 46 -12.54 0.97 -5.47
CA SER A 46 -11.50 1.64 -6.26
C SER A 46 -10.14 0.94 -6.14
N VAL A 47 -9.77 0.48 -4.94
CA VAL A 47 -8.53 -0.27 -4.71
C VAL A 47 -8.55 -1.62 -5.42
N VAL A 48 -9.68 -2.33 -5.38
CA VAL A 48 -9.87 -3.60 -6.09
C VAL A 48 -9.65 -3.42 -7.59
N VAL A 49 -10.26 -2.38 -8.17
CA VAL A 49 -10.12 -2.08 -9.60
C VAL A 49 -8.68 -1.68 -9.96
N ILE A 50 -8.04 -0.81 -9.18
CA ILE A 50 -6.63 -0.42 -9.42
C ILE A 50 -5.70 -1.63 -9.35
N LYS A 51 -5.88 -2.51 -8.35
CA LYS A 51 -5.09 -3.75 -8.22
C LYS A 51 -5.25 -4.64 -9.47
N LYS A 52 -6.49 -4.79 -9.95
CA LYS A 52 -6.78 -5.56 -11.17
C LYS A 52 -6.09 -4.96 -12.40
N LEU A 53 -6.14 -3.63 -12.58
CA LEU A 53 -5.44 -2.95 -13.67
C LEU A 53 -3.92 -3.16 -13.63
N LEU A 54 -3.32 -3.10 -12.44
CA LEU A 54 -1.89 -3.35 -12.24
C LEU A 54 -1.49 -4.80 -12.57
N GLN A 55 -2.40 -5.77 -12.39
CA GLN A 55 -2.17 -7.18 -12.69
C GLN A 55 -2.35 -7.51 -14.18
N ILE A 56 -3.34 -6.91 -14.84
CA ILE A 56 -3.64 -7.17 -16.26
C ILE A 56 -2.59 -6.54 -17.19
N ASN A 57 -2.06 -5.36 -16.83
CA ASN A 57 -1.12 -4.61 -17.67
C ASN A 57 0.28 -4.48 -17.02
N PRO A 58 1.11 -5.56 -16.95
CA PRO A 58 2.44 -5.50 -16.36
C PRO A 58 3.36 -4.44 -17.01
N SER A 59 3.25 -4.21 -18.31
CA SER A 59 4.06 -3.23 -19.06
C SER A 59 3.80 -1.79 -18.62
N GLN A 60 2.54 -1.43 -18.39
CA GLN A 60 2.14 -0.07 -17.98
C GLN A 60 2.13 0.12 -16.46
N SER A 61 2.13 -0.96 -15.68
CA SER A 61 2.06 -0.93 -14.22
C SER A 61 3.05 0.03 -13.56
N ASN A 62 4.25 0.20 -14.12
CA ASN A 62 5.28 1.07 -13.56
C ASN A 62 4.85 2.55 -13.58
N GLU A 63 4.24 3.01 -14.68
CA GLU A 63 3.74 4.39 -14.79
C GLU A 63 2.55 4.62 -13.87
N ILE A 64 1.66 3.63 -13.74
CA ILE A 64 0.53 3.67 -12.81
C ILE A 64 1.03 3.82 -11.37
N ILE A 65 2.02 3.01 -10.96
CA ILE A 65 2.59 3.06 -9.61
C ILE A 65 3.29 4.41 -9.37
N LYS A 66 4.06 4.92 -10.35
CA LYS A 66 4.69 6.25 -10.24
C LYS A 66 3.63 7.35 -10.06
N HIS A 67 2.50 7.25 -10.75
CA HIS A 67 1.39 8.18 -10.58
C HIS A 67 0.83 8.10 -9.15
N ILE A 68 0.53 6.91 -8.65
CA ILE A 68 0.03 6.67 -7.28
C ILE A 68 1.01 7.24 -6.24
N VAL A 69 2.32 7.04 -6.41
CA VAL A 69 3.36 7.60 -5.53
C VAL A 69 3.30 9.12 -5.46
N ARG A 70 3.08 9.81 -6.59
CA ARG A 70 2.95 11.28 -6.63
C ARG A 70 1.69 11.79 -5.91
N MET A 71 0.67 10.95 -5.78
CA MET A 71 -0.59 11.32 -5.13
C MET A 71 -0.56 11.17 -3.61
N VAL A 72 0.38 10.40 -3.03
CA VAL A 72 0.52 10.20 -1.57
C VAL A 72 0.45 11.51 -0.79
N ASP A 73 1.15 12.56 -1.28
CA ASP A 73 1.26 13.85 -0.59
C ASP A 73 -0.04 14.68 -0.67
N LYS A 74 -0.95 14.34 -1.59
CA LYS A 74 -2.22 15.06 -1.80
C LYS A 74 -3.39 14.43 -1.05
N VAL A 75 -3.23 13.18 -0.61
CA VAL A 75 -4.31 12.41 0.01
C VAL A 75 -4.32 12.61 1.52
N THR A 76 -5.34 13.31 2.00
CA THR A 76 -5.54 13.60 3.43
C THR A 76 -6.40 12.56 4.14
N VAL A 77 -7.23 11.82 3.40
CA VAL A 77 -8.14 10.82 3.98
C VAL A 77 -7.34 9.58 4.44
N PRO A 78 -7.42 9.18 5.73
CA PRO A 78 -6.59 8.11 6.28
C PRO A 78 -6.74 6.75 5.58
N THR A 79 -7.97 6.34 5.29
CA THR A 79 -8.28 5.07 4.61
C THR A 79 -7.67 5.02 3.21
N ALA A 80 -7.78 6.11 2.47
CA ALA A 80 -7.18 6.32 1.16
C ALA A 80 -5.65 6.23 1.23
N ARG A 81 -5.06 6.96 2.17
CA ARG A 81 -3.61 7.04 2.36
C ARG A 81 -3.01 5.68 2.71
N ALA A 82 -3.69 4.93 3.57
CA ALA A 82 -3.33 3.55 3.91
C ALA A 82 -3.41 2.60 2.72
N SER A 83 -4.46 2.67 1.91
CA SER A 83 -4.61 1.87 0.69
C SER A 83 -3.52 2.17 -0.34
N ILE A 84 -3.17 3.44 -0.51
CA ILE A 84 -2.06 3.87 -1.38
C ILE A 84 -0.73 3.30 -0.88
N LEU A 85 -0.43 3.44 0.41
CA LEU A 85 0.80 2.89 1.00
C LEU A 85 0.87 1.37 0.89
N TRP A 86 -0.27 0.69 1.03
CA TRP A 86 -0.36 -0.74 0.82
C TRP A 86 0.00 -1.12 -0.63
N LEU A 87 -0.55 -0.41 -1.62
CA LEU A 87 -0.24 -0.63 -3.05
C LEU A 87 1.26 -0.41 -3.31
N ILE A 88 1.82 0.70 -2.85
CA ILE A 88 3.25 1.01 -2.96
C ILE A 88 4.10 -0.09 -2.35
N GLY A 89 3.72 -0.60 -1.18
CA GLY A 89 4.42 -1.69 -0.52
C GLY A 89 4.28 -3.03 -1.24
N GLU A 90 3.19 -3.28 -1.97
CA GLU A 90 3.03 -4.51 -2.76
C GLU A 90 3.93 -4.51 -4.01
N TYR A 91 4.12 -3.34 -4.61
CA TYR A 91 4.95 -3.18 -5.80
C TYR A 91 6.30 -2.52 -5.54
N SER A 92 6.80 -2.56 -4.29
CA SER A 92 8.04 -1.89 -3.88
C SER A 92 9.26 -2.35 -4.68
N ASP A 93 9.26 -3.59 -5.17
CA ASP A 93 10.32 -4.15 -6.01
C ASP A 93 10.45 -3.42 -7.36
N ARG A 94 9.35 -2.88 -7.89
CA ARG A 94 9.32 -2.16 -9.18
C ARG A 94 9.75 -0.70 -9.04
N ILE A 95 9.67 -0.15 -7.83
CA ILE A 95 9.94 1.26 -7.52
C ILE A 95 10.99 1.41 -6.40
N ASN A 96 12.04 0.60 -6.44
CA ASN A 96 13.09 0.53 -5.43
C ASN A 96 13.75 1.90 -5.08
N LYS A 97 13.79 2.84 -6.03
CA LYS A 97 14.31 4.20 -5.80
C LYS A 97 13.28 5.12 -5.13
N LEU A 98 12.00 5.01 -5.49
CA LEU A 98 10.94 5.91 -5.02
C LEU A 98 10.33 5.48 -3.68
N ALA A 99 10.21 4.17 -3.43
CA ALA A 99 9.57 3.67 -2.22
C ALA A 99 10.29 4.08 -0.91
N PRO A 100 11.64 4.10 -0.83
CA PRO A 100 12.35 4.67 0.31
C PRO A 100 12.07 6.16 0.53
N ASP A 101 11.88 6.93 -0.55
CA ASP A 101 11.54 8.35 -0.47
C ASP A 101 10.13 8.57 0.06
N VAL A 102 9.17 7.73 -0.36
CA VAL A 102 7.82 7.71 0.23
C VAL A 102 7.94 7.44 1.72
N LEU A 103 8.62 6.36 2.13
CA LEU A 103 8.80 6.04 3.54
C LEU A 103 9.42 7.21 4.32
N ARG A 104 10.41 7.90 3.74
CA ARG A 104 11.04 9.08 4.36
C ARG A 104 10.05 10.21 4.60
N LYS A 105 9.16 10.49 3.64
CA LYS A 105 8.10 11.49 3.80
C LYS A 105 7.13 11.09 4.91
N MET A 106 6.67 9.84 4.91
CA MET A 106 5.73 9.33 5.91
C MET A 106 6.32 9.27 7.31
N ALA A 107 7.63 9.06 7.42
CA ALA A 107 8.32 9.06 8.71
C ALA A 107 8.31 10.44 9.39
N LYS A 108 8.24 11.54 8.62
CA LYS A 108 8.18 12.90 9.17
C LYS A 108 6.85 13.20 9.85
N THR A 109 5.75 12.72 9.27
CA THR A 109 4.39 12.95 9.81
C THR A 109 3.91 11.82 10.70
N PHE A 110 4.67 10.72 10.85
CA PHE A 110 4.23 9.46 11.46
C PHE A 110 3.45 9.63 12.76
N THR A 111 3.89 10.51 13.67
CA THR A 111 3.25 10.71 14.99
C THR A 111 1.83 11.25 14.88
N ASP A 112 1.57 12.06 13.86
CA ASP A 112 0.33 12.80 13.64
C ASP A 112 -0.68 11.99 12.79
N GLU A 113 -0.26 10.81 12.34
CA GLU A 113 -1.07 9.97 11.46
C GLU A 113 -2.02 9.06 12.24
N GLU A 114 -3.13 8.72 11.62
CA GLU A 114 -4.07 7.74 12.16
C GLU A 114 -3.45 6.34 12.25
N THR A 115 -3.91 5.55 13.22
CA THR A 115 -3.41 4.20 13.50
C THR A 115 -3.42 3.28 12.28
N ILE A 116 -4.48 3.35 11.47
CA ILE A 116 -4.60 2.62 10.19
C ILE A 116 -3.41 2.91 9.26
N VAL A 117 -2.98 4.17 9.18
CA VAL A 117 -1.89 4.56 8.29
C VAL A 117 -0.53 4.26 8.90
N LYS A 118 -0.36 4.48 10.21
CA LYS A 118 0.84 4.03 10.96
C LYS A 118 1.13 2.55 10.73
N HIS A 119 0.10 1.70 10.76
CA HIS A 119 0.25 0.28 10.46
C HIS A 119 0.74 0.01 9.03
N GLN A 120 0.29 0.77 8.03
CA GLN A 120 0.80 0.62 6.66
C GLN A 120 2.20 1.18 6.47
N ILE A 121 2.57 2.25 7.18
CA ILE A 121 3.95 2.75 7.21
C ILE A 121 4.89 1.68 7.78
N LEU A 122 4.49 1.01 8.87
CA LEU A 122 5.26 -0.09 9.47
C LEU A 122 5.40 -1.29 8.51
N ASN A 123 4.32 -1.66 7.82
CA ASN A 123 4.36 -2.73 6.81
C ASN A 123 5.30 -2.36 5.64
N LEU A 124 5.22 -1.13 5.14
CA LEU A 124 6.09 -0.63 4.07
C LEU A 124 7.56 -0.65 4.51
N ALA A 125 7.86 -0.17 5.72
CA ALA A 125 9.19 -0.21 6.30
C ALA A 125 9.74 -1.65 6.37
N ALA A 126 8.94 -2.58 6.88
CA ALA A 126 9.31 -3.99 6.97
C ALA A 126 9.61 -4.61 5.59
N LYS A 127 8.75 -4.36 4.59
CA LYS A 127 8.97 -4.86 3.23
C LYS A 127 10.23 -4.25 2.59
N LEU A 128 10.42 -2.94 2.72
CA LEU A 128 11.60 -2.26 2.17
C LEU A 128 12.90 -2.74 2.81
N TYR A 129 12.88 -3.06 4.11
CA TYR A 129 14.02 -3.68 4.78
C TYR A 129 14.40 -5.02 4.16
N VAL A 130 13.41 -5.89 3.91
CA VAL A 130 13.63 -7.21 3.29
C VAL A 130 14.19 -7.09 1.87
N VAL A 131 13.71 -6.10 1.10
CA VAL A 131 14.09 -5.91 -0.31
C VAL A 131 15.45 -5.23 -0.43
N ASN A 132 15.71 -4.19 0.37
CA ASN A 132 16.92 -3.37 0.28
C ASN A 132 17.36 -2.86 1.66
N ALA A 133 17.81 -3.78 2.52
CA ALA A 133 18.31 -3.45 3.86
C ALA A 133 19.45 -2.43 3.83
N LYS A 134 20.39 -2.55 2.88
CA LYS A 134 21.58 -1.68 2.81
C LYS A 134 21.21 -0.20 2.74
N GLN A 135 20.20 0.16 1.94
CA GLN A 135 19.75 1.55 1.81
C GLN A 135 18.76 1.96 2.91
N THR A 136 17.91 1.04 3.37
CA THR A 136 16.74 1.38 4.18
C THR A 136 16.91 1.13 5.68
N HIS A 137 17.99 0.46 6.12
CA HIS A 137 18.20 0.06 7.51
C HIS A 137 17.98 1.20 8.53
N LEU A 138 18.67 2.34 8.35
CA LEU A 138 18.57 3.47 9.29
C LEU A 138 17.17 4.10 9.29
N LEU A 139 16.54 4.18 8.13
CA LEU A 139 15.18 4.75 8.01
C LEU A 139 14.14 3.84 8.66
N VAL A 140 14.24 2.52 8.46
CA VAL A 140 13.35 1.53 9.08
C VAL A 140 13.55 1.51 10.60
N GLN A 141 14.79 1.59 11.07
CA GLN A 141 15.10 1.69 12.49
C GLN A 141 14.50 2.97 13.10
N TYR A 142 14.58 4.10 12.40
CA TYR A 142 13.96 5.36 12.83
C TYR A 142 12.44 5.21 12.96
N VAL A 143 11.76 4.68 11.94
CA VAL A 143 10.30 4.46 11.97
C VAL A 143 9.89 3.51 13.10
N PHE A 144 10.62 2.41 13.33
CA PHE A 144 10.34 1.51 14.44
C PHE A 144 10.62 2.14 15.81
N ASN A 145 11.57 3.07 15.91
CA ASN A 145 11.79 3.83 17.15
C ASN A 145 10.64 4.82 17.41
N LEU A 146 10.09 5.47 16.39
CA LEU A 146 8.90 6.31 16.53
C LEU A 146 7.71 5.49 17.05
N ALA A 147 7.44 4.34 16.39
CA ALA A 147 6.34 3.46 16.78
C ALA A 147 6.51 2.83 18.17
N LYS A 148 7.74 2.68 18.68
CA LYS A 148 8.02 2.17 20.04
C LYS A 148 7.38 3.04 21.12
N TYR A 149 7.30 4.35 20.89
CA TYR A 149 6.77 5.33 21.84
C TYR A 149 5.37 5.83 21.46
N ASP A 150 4.69 5.15 20.54
CA ASP A 150 3.32 5.52 20.16
C ASP A 150 2.35 5.30 21.33
N THR A 151 1.34 6.16 21.41
CA THR A 151 0.23 6.04 22.37
C THR A 151 -0.54 4.72 22.21
N ASN A 152 -0.75 4.27 20.97
CA ASN A 152 -1.53 3.08 20.66
C ASN A 152 -0.71 1.79 20.96
N TYR A 153 -1.30 0.87 21.71
CA TYR A 153 -0.65 -0.38 22.11
C TYR A 153 -0.41 -1.32 20.91
N ASP A 154 -1.38 -1.47 20.03
CA ASP A 154 -1.27 -2.34 18.84
C ASP A 154 -0.13 -1.90 17.91
N THR A 155 0.04 -0.58 17.74
CA THR A 155 1.13 0.00 16.95
C THR A 155 2.49 -0.35 17.55
N ARG A 156 2.62 -0.24 18.89
CA ARG A 156 3.84 -0.61 19.61
C ARG A 156 4.14 -2.11 19.48
N ASP A 157 3.14 -2.96 19.66
CA ASP A 157 3.31 -4.41 19.58
C ASP A 157 3.66 -4.87 18.18
N LYS A 158 3.01 -4.30 17.15
CA LYS A 158 3.36 -4.54 15.75
C LYS A 158 4.81 -4.13 15.47
N ALA A 159 5.26 -2.98 15.97
CA ALA A 159 6.63 -2.52 15.79
C ALA A 159 7.65 -3.44 16.49
N ARG A 160 7.34 -3.94 17.70
CA ARG A 160 8.18 -4.93 18.41
C ARG A 160 8.29 -6.22 17.61
N LEU A 161 7.18 -6.74 17.12
CA LEU A 161 7.14 -7.96 16.30
C LEU A 161 7.99 -7.81 15.04
N LEU A 162 7.79 -6.74 14.27
CA LEU A 162 8.54 -6.50 13.03
C LEU A 162 10.03 -6.29 13.30
N ARG A 163 10.38 -5.60 14.39
CA ARG A 163 11.78 -5.41 14.79
C ARG A 163 12.44 -6.71 15.19
N ALA A 164 11.75 -7.55 15.95
CA ALA A 164 12.24 -8.87 16.34
C ALA A 164 12.47 -9.78 15.12
N LEU A 165 11.55 -9.70 14.15
CA LEU A 165 11.60 -10.50 12.92
C LEU A 165 12.71 -10.08 11.94
N LEU A 166 13.09 -8.80 11.91
CA LEU A 166 13.94 -8.23 10.85
C LEU A 166 15.31 -7.75 11.32
N ILE A 167 15.38 -7.11 12.49
CA ILE A 167 16.59 -6.44 12.98
C ILE A 167 17.28 -7.28 14.05
N GLN A 168 16.52 -8.00 14.88
CA GLN A 168 17.06 -8.83 15.97
C GLN A 168 17.10 -10.31 15.59
N ASN A 169 17.62 -10.62 14.39
CA ASN A 169 17.63 -11.98 13.84
C ASN A 169 18.32 -13.01 14.75
N ASP A 170 19.29 -12.57 15.57
CA ASP A 170 20.02 -13.43 16.50
C ASP A 170 19.13 -14.03 17.60
N LYS A 171 18.03 -13.36 17.96
CA LYS A 171 17.10 -13.81 19.01
C LYS A 171 16.08 -14.84 18.51
N CYS A 172 15.77 -14.82 17.22
CA CYS A 172 14.76 -15.70 16.62
C CYS A 172 15.13 -16.08 15.17
N PRO A 173 16.17 -16.92 14.99
CA PRO A 173 16.72 -17.23 13.67
C PRO A 173 15.73 -18.02 12.80
N THR A 174 14.85 -18.82 13.39
CA THR A 174 13.83 -19.62 12.68
C THR A 174 12.79 -18.76 11.98
N LEU A 175 12.24 -17.75 12.66
CA LEU A 175 11.26 -16.81 12.10
C LEU A 175 11.91 -15.86 11.09
N SER A 176 13.11 -15.37 11.41
CA SER A 176 13.86 -14.45 10.56
C SER A 176 14.20 -15.06 9.19
N LYS A 177 14.51 -16.36 9.13
CA LYS A 177 14.70 -17.11 7.87
C LYS A 177 13.46 -17.09 6.97
N HIS A 178 12.26 -16.98 7.55
CA HIS A 178 10.99 -16.97 6.84
C HIS A 178 10.42 -15.56 6.66
N ALA A 179 11.06 -14.51 7.18
CA ALA A 179 10.57 -13.14 7.14
C ALA A 179 10.23 -12.68 5.71
N LYS A 180 11.08 -13.02 4.73
CA LYS A 180 10.83 -12.71 3.31
C LYS A 180 9.55 -13.37 2.79
N LYS A 181 9.34 -14.65 3.13
CA LYS A 181 8.13 -15.40 2.72
C LYS A 181 6.89 -14.84 3.42
N ILE A 182 6.98 -14.47 4.68
CA ILE A 182 5.87 -13.93 5.47
C ILE A 182 5.45 -12.54 4.95
N LEU A 183 6.41 -11.65 4.72
CA LEU A 183 6.14 -10.25 4.41
C LEU A 183 5.88 -9.99 2.90
N LEU A 184 6.45 -10.82 2.03
CA LEU A 184 6.31 -10.71 0.57
C LEU A 184 5.47 -11.84 -0.04
N ALA A 185 4.70 -12.59 0.77
CA ALA A 185 3.78 -13.59 0.25
C ALA A 185 2.84 -12.95 -0.80
N PRO A 186 2.69 -13.56 -2.00
CA PRO A 186 1.80 -13.04 -3.01
C PRO A 186 0.37 -13.07 -2.47
N LYS A 187 -0.27 -11.90 -2.38
CA LYS A 187 -1.66 -11.85 -1.95
C LYS A 187 -2.57 -12.15 -3.14
N PRO A 188 -3.46 -13.14 -3.04
CA PRO A 188 -4.35 -13.51 -4.14
C PRO A 188 -5.10 -12.28 -4.66
N ALA A 189 -5.33 -12.24 -5.97
CA ALA A 189 -6.17 -11.20 -6.56
C ALA A 189 -7.57 -11.29 -5.93
N PRO A 190 -8.21 -10.16 -5.58
CA PRO A 190 -9.60 -10.17 -5.18
C PRO A 190 -10.42 -10.78 -6.34
N ILE A 191 -11.13 -11.87 -6.05
CA ILE A 191 -12.02 -12.51 -7.01
C ILE A 191 -13.25 -11.61 -7.11
N LEU A 192 -13.42 -10.96 -8.25
CA LEU A 192 -14.67 -10.29 -8.60
C LEU A 192 -15.64 -11.35 -9.06
N GLU A 193 -16.41 -11.91 -8.13
CA GLU A 193 -17.63 -12.61 -8.53
C GLU A 193 -18.59 -11.56 -9.09
N SER A 194 -18.66 -11.49 -10.42
CA SER A 194 -19.79 -10.84 -11.07
C SER A 194 -21.03 -11.66 -10.71
N ILE A 195 -21.83 -11.17 -9.78
CA ILE A 195 -23.19 -11.68 -9.55
C ILE A 195 -24.03 -11.23 -10.75
N ILE A 196 -23.79 -11.85 -11.89
CA ILE A 196 -24.66 -11.79 -13.06
C ILE A 196 -24.76 -13.24 -13.55
N ARG A 197 -25.77 -13.93 -13.04
CA ARG A 197 -26.41 -15.07 -13.69
C ARG A 197 -27.83 -14.65 -14.06
#